data_AF-A0A966E1U0-F1
#
_entry.id   AF-A0A966E1U0-F1
#
_cell.length_a   1.000
_cell.length_b   1.000
_cell.length_c   1.000
_cell.angle_alpha   90.00
_cell.angle_beta   90.00
_cell.angle_gamma   90.00
#
_symmetry.space_group_name_H-M   'P 1'
#
loop_
_entity.id
_entity.type
_entity.pdbx_description
1 polymer ?
#
loop_
_entity_poly.entity_id
_entity_poly.type
_entity_poly.pdbx_seq_one_letter_code
_entity_poly.pdbx_strand_id
1 'polypeptide(L)'
;MSTLVSPHGSAKLRPLLLEGAVLDAERTRAESLPAVRISSREAGDVVMMGIGGFTPLAGFMGSEGWRSVCDHMRMSNGVFWPIPITL
;
A
#
# COMPACT_ATOMS: atom_id res chain seq x y z
N MET A 1 12.36 13.44 23.18
CA MET A 1 11.52 12.53 22.37
C MET A 1 10.96 13.33 21.19
N SER A 2 10.85 12.73 20.01
CA SER A 2 10.33 13.42 18.82
C SER A 2 8.92 13.98 19.06
N THR A 3 8.66 15.21 18.63
CA THR A 3 7.36 15.90 18.71
C THR A 3 6.42 15.57 17.55
N LEU A 4 6.84 14.68 16.65
CA LEU A 4 6.05 14.30 15.48
C LEU A 4 4.96 13.28 15.83
N VAL A 5 3.79 13.43 15.20
CA VAL A 5 2.70 12.44 15.29
C VAL A 5 3.18 11.11 14.71
N SER A 6 2.82 10.02 15.39
CA SER A 6 3.17 8.68 14.92
C SER A 6 2.42 8.32 13.63
N PRO A 7 3.00 7.50 12.75
CA PRO A 7 2.29 6.96 11.59
C PRO A 7 1.00 6.24 12.00
N HIS A 8 -0.04 6.37 11.17
CA HIS A 8 -1.33 5.73 11.45
C HIS A 8 -1.19 4.20 11.46
N GLY A 9 -1.69 3.55 12.52
CA GLY A 9 -1.71 2.09 12.64
C GLY A 9 -0.35 1.39 12.66
N SER A 10 0.77 2.12 12.83
CA SER A 10 2.13 1.54 12.85
C SER A 10 3.11 2.38 13.67
N ALA A 11 4.13 1.75 14.25
CA ALA A 11 5.21 2.46 14.94
C ALA A 11 6.16 3.21 13.97
N LYS A 12 6.18 2.83 12.69
CA LYS A 12 7.06 3.40 11.65
C LYS A 12 6.34 3.49 10.30
N LEU A 13 6.80 4.39 9.44
CA LEU A 13 6.34 4.44 8.05
C LEU A 13 6.69 3.14 7.33
N ARG A 14 5.83 2.75 6.40
CA ARG A 14 6.01 1.57 5.54
C ARG A 14 5.94 1.97 4.06
N PRO A 15 6.94 2.71 3.53
CA PRO A 15 7.05 2.91 2.09
C PRO A 15 7.31 1.55 1.41
N LEU A 16 6.65 1.32 0.28
CA LEU A 16 6.85 0.09 -0.53
C LEU A 16 7.78 0.31 -1.72
N LEU A 17 8.35 1.51 -1.88
CA LEU A 17 9.35 1.79 -2.90
C LEU A 17 10.60 0.95 -2.65
N LEU A 18 11.00 0.17 -3.65
CA LEU A 18 12.25 -0.57 -3.63
C LEU A 18 13.41 0.36 -3.98
N GLU A 19 14.57 0.10 -3.37
CA GLU A 19 15.79 0.89 -3.59
C GLU A 19 17.00 -0.02 -3.85
N GLY A 20 18.05 0.54 -4.46
CA GLY A 20 19.33 -0.13 -4.69
C GLY A 20 19.20 -1.44 -5.49
N ALA A 21 19.99 -2.43 -5.10
CA ALA A 21 20.09 -3.70 -5.83
C ALA A 21 18.75 -4.47 -5.91
N VAL A 22 17.85 -4.31 -4.93
CA VAL A 22 16.54 -4.98 -4.93
C VAL A 22 15.63 -4.36 -6.00
N LEU A 23 15.66 -3.03 -6.16
CA LEU A 23 14.93 -2.36 -7.24
C LEU A 23 15.43 -2.83 -8.61
N ASP A 24 16.75 -2.96 -8.78
CA ASP A 24 17.33 -3.40 -10.04
C ASP A 24 16.93 -4.82 -10.40
N ALA A 25 16.98 -5.75 -9.43
CA ALA A 25 16.56 -7.12 -9.63
C ALA A 25 15.06 -7.24 -9.96
N GLU A 26 14.20 -6.52 -9.22
CA GLU A 26 12.75 -6.56 -9.43
C GLU A 26 12.35 -5.91 -10.75
N ARG A 27 13.07 -4.87 -11.20
CA ARG A 27 12.85 -4.26 -12.52
C ARG A 27 13.14 -5.25 -13.64
N THR A 28 14.25 -5.98 -13.58
CA THR A 28 14.56 -7.05 -14.57
C THR A 28 13.52 -8.17 -14.50
N ARG A 29 13.10 -8.58 -13.30
CA ARG A 29 12.05 -9.61 -13.15
C ARG A 29 10.73 -9.16 -13.78
N ALA A 30 10.35 -7.91 -13.58
CA ALA A 30 9.09 -7.34 -14.07
C ALA A 30 8.96 -7.38 -15.60
N GLU A 31 10.06 -7.31 -16.35
CA GLU A 31 10.06 -7.41 -17.82
C GLU A 31 9.48 -8.74 -18.34
N SER A 32 9.55 -9.79 -17.52
CA SER A 32 9.03 -11.12 -17.88
C SER A 32 7.57 -11.37 -17.43
N LEU A 33 7.00 -10.46 -16.63
CA LEU A 33 5.67 -10.66 -16.04
C LEU A 33 4.55 -10.15 -16.97
N PRO A 34 3.34 -10.71 -16.86
CA PRO A 34 2.15 -10.14 -17.49
C PRO A 34 1.96 -8.68 -17.05
N ALA A 35 1.84 -7.78 -18.03
CA ALA A 35 1.57 -6.38 -17.78
C ALA A 35 0.06 -6.13 -17.68
N VAL A 36 -0.36 -5.44 -16.62
CA VAL A 36 -1.73 -4.95 -16.45
C VAL A 36 -1.75 -3.45 -16.73
N ARG A 37 -2.63 -3.00 -17.63
CA ARG A 37 -2.84 -1.57 -17.85
C ARG A 37 -3.71 -1.02 -16.73
N ILE A 38 -3.25 0.06 -16.12
CA ILE A 38 -3.94 0.69 -15.00
C ILE A 38 -4.39 2.11 -15.35
N SER A 39 -5.47 2.56 -14.72
CA SER A 39 -5.95 3.93 -14.85
C SER A 39 -5.05 4.92 -14.09
N SER A 40 -5.22 6.21 -14.36
CA SER A 40 -4.50 7.27 -13.62
C SER A 40 -4.80 7.24 -12.11
N ARG A 41 -6.02 6.83 -11.74
CA ARG A 41 -6.43 6.67 -10.35
C ARG A 41 -5.66 5.54 -9.66
N GLU A 42 -5.62 4.37 -10.29
CA GLU A 42 -4.87 3.21 -9.77
C GLU A 42 -3.37 3.50 -9.68
N ALA A 43 -2.81 4.21 -10.67
CA ALA A 43 -1.41 4.66 -10.62
C ALA A 43 -1.16 5.58 -9.40
N GLY A 44 -2.12 6.43 -9.04
CA GLY A 44 -2.09 7.22 -7.81
C GLY A 44 -1.98 6.37 -6.55
N ASP A 45 -2.76 5.29 -6.46
CA ASP A 45 -2.71 4.37 -5.32
C ASP A 45 -1.36 3.63 -5.23
N VAL A 46 -0.77 3.24 -6.37
CA VAL A 46 0.59 2.68 -6.42
C VAL A 46 1.62 3.67 -5.87
N VAL A 47 1.56 4.94 -6.28
CA VAL A 47 2.47 5.98 -5.78
C VAL A 47 2.28 6.20 -4.27
N MET A 48 1.04 6.28 -3.80
CA MET A 48 0.72 6.46 -2.37
C MET A 48 1.25 5.32 -1.51
N MET A 49 1.22 4.08 -2.00
CA MET A 49 1.88 2.96 -1.33
C MET A 49 3.41 3.06 -1.39
N GLY A 50 3.97 3.43 -2.55
CA GLY A 50 5.41 3.60 -2.74
C GLY A 50 6.03 4.58 -1.74
N ILE A 51 5.42 5.76 -1.57
CA ILE A 51 5.90 6.81 -0.66
C ILE A 51 5.49 6.60 0.81
N GLY A 52 4.74 5.54 1.11
CA GLY A 52 4.27 5.24 2.47
C GLY A 52 3.06 6.08 2.93
N GLY A 53 2.41 6.81 2.02
CA GLY A 53 1.18 7.57 2.29
C GLY A 53 0.00 6.70 2.70
N PHE A 54 0.03 5.40 2.35
CA PHE A 54 -0.92 4.40 2.84
C PHE A 54 -0.38 3.48 3.94
N THR A 55 0.64 3.91 4.71
CA THR A 55 1.02 3.18 5.94
C THR A 55 -0.24 2.92 6.79
N PRO A 56 -0.54 1.67 7.20
CA PRO A 56 0.36 0.51 7.28
C PRO A 56 0.22 -0.54 6.14
N LEU A 57 -0.49 -0.23 5.05
CA LEU A 57 -0.77 -1.17 3.97
C LEU A 57 0.52 -1.78 3.38
N ALA A 58 0.46 -3.09 3.11
CA ALA A 58 1.54 -3.87 2.50
C ALA A 58 1.37 -4.04 0.98
N GLY A 59 0.26 -3.55 0.43
CA GLY A 59 -0.21 -3.80 -0.92
C GLY A 59 -1.72 -3.54 -1.00
N PHE A 60 -2.30 -3.85 -2.16
CA PHE A 60 -3.74 -3.76 -2.37
C PHE A 60 -4.52 -4.74 -1.48
N MET A 61 -5.74 -4.36 -1.11
CA MET A 61 -6.62 -5.19 -0.29
C MET A 61 -7.16 -6.37 -1.11
N GLY A 62 -7.10 -7.57 -0.53
CA GLY A 62 -7.88 -8.70 -0.98
C GLY A 62 -9.37 -8.57 -0.59
N SER A 63 -10.18 -9.53 -1.02
CA SER A 63 -11.64 -9.53 -0.83
C SER A 63 -12.07 -9.37 0.64
N GLU A 64 -11.40 -10.04 1.58
CA GLU A 64 -11.70 -9.93 3.01
C GLU A 64 -11.41 -8.52 3.55
N GLY A 65 -10.24 -7.97 3.22
CA GLY A 65 -9.85 -6.63 3.66
C GLY A 65 -10.75 -5.55 3.08
N TRP A 66 -11.07 -5.65 1.78
CA TRP A 66 -12.04 -4.79 1.11
C TRP A 66 -13.41 -4.84 1.82
N ARG A 67 -13.93 -6.04 2.07
CA ARG A 67 -15.24 -6.22 2.70
C ARG A 67 -15.29 -5.63 4.11
N SER A 68 -14.27 -5.90 4.92
CA SER A 68 -14.17 -5.37 6.28
C SER A 68 -14.12 -3.84 6.29
N VAL A 69 -13.43 -3.22 5.33
CA VAL A 69 -13.40 -1.76 5.21
C VAL A 69 -14.75 -1.20 4.79
N CYS A 70 -15.43 -1.83 3.83
CA CYS A 70 -16.77 -1.41 3.41
C CYS A 70 -17.80 -1.53 4.54
N ASP A 71 -17.79 -2.65 5.27
CA ASP A 71 -18.82 -2.97 6.28
C ASP A 71 -18.53 -2.28 7.63
N HIS A 72 -17.26 -2.07 7.97
CA HIS A 72 -16.84 -1.69 9.32
C HIS A 72 -15.83 -0.54 9.39
N MET A 73 -15.40 0.02 8.25
CA MET A 73 -14.32 1.01 8.17
C MET A 73 -13.05 0.58 8.92
N ARG A 74 -12.76 -0.73 8.89
CA ARG A 74 -11.60 -1.30 9.57
C ARG A 74 -10.94 -2.34 8.69
N MET A 75 -9.62 -2.39 8.75
CA MET A 75 -8.82 -3.49 8.23
C MET A 75 -9.01 -4.75 9.10
N SER A 76 -8.60 -5.91 8.60
CA SER A 76 -8.68 -7.20 9.31
C SER A 76 -7.91 -7.22 10.64
N ASN A 77 -6.91 -6.35 10.80
CA ASN A 77 -6.17 -6.16 12.05
C ASN A 77 -6.83 -5.13 13.01
N GLY A 78 -8.03 -4.64 12.70
CA GLY A 78 -8.80 -3.70 13.53
C GLY A 78 -8.45 -2.22 13.34
N VAL A 79 -7.42 -1.89 12.55
CA VAL A 79 -7.04 -0.50 12.28
C VAL A 79 -8.16 0.20 11.49
N PHE A 80 -8.57 1.39 11.95
CA PHE A 80 -9.55 2.21 11.24
C PHE A 80 -9.02 2.59 9.86
N TRP A 81 -9.83 2.35 8.83
CA TRP A 81 -9.50 2.67 7.44
C TRP A 81 -10.80 2.95 6.66
N PRO A 82 -10.99 4.16 6.12
CA PRO A 82 -12.31 4.59 5.66
C PRO A 82 -12.63 4.24 4.19
N ILE A 83 -11.62 3.95 3.37
CA ILE A 83 -11.77 3.73 1.92
C ILE A 83 -10.95 2.51 1.50
N PRO A 84 -11.53 1.52 0.82
CA PRO A 84 -10.77 0.36 0.36
C PRO A 84 -9.76 0.76 -0.72
N ILE A 85 -8.57 0.17 -0.67
CA ILE A 85 -7.51 0.39 -1.67
C ILE A 85 -7.32 -0.91 -2.46
N THR A 86 -7.76 -0.93 -3.72
CA THR A 86 -7.87 -2.13 -4.56
C THR A 86 -7.33 -1.87 -5.97
N LEU A 87 -6.98 -2.94 -6.69
CA LEU A 87 -6.58 -2.94 -8.09
C LEU A 87 -7.36 -4.01 -8.85
#